data_AF-A0A7J4B0C2-F1
#
_entry.id   AF-A0A7J4B0C2-F1
#
_cell.length_a   1.000
_cell.length_b   1.000
_cell.length_c   1.000
_cell.angle_alpha   90.00
_cell.angle_beta   90.00
_cell.angle_gamma   90.00
#
_symmetry.space_group_name_H-M   'P 1'
#
loop_
_entity.id
_entity.type
_entity.pdbx_description
1 polymer ?
#
loop_
_entity_poly.entity_id
_entity_poly.type
_entity_poly.pdbx_seq_one_letter_code
_entity_poly.pdbx_strand_id
1 'polypeptide(L)' 'MGIVHKPDDILNKRRRLDIATRDLNPGVRELVVKIVESWSGSKSMEDLKRIVGENRAKQIVRELSLPED' A
#
# COMPACT_ATOMS: atom_id res chain seq x y z
N MET A 1 -17.04 -12.46 5.80
CA MET A 1 -16.22 -12.93 4.66
C MET A 1 -14.82 -12.41 4.86
N GLY A 2 -13.93 -13.23 5.43
CA GLY A 2 -12.53 -12.87 5.59
C GLY A 2 -11.86 -12.92 4.23
N ILE A 3 -11.23 -11.83 3.81
CA ILE A 3 -10.40 -11.80 2.61
C ILE A 3 -9.22 -12.71 2.91
N VAL A 4 -9.28 -13.93 2.39
CA VAL A 4 -8.21 -14.92 2.52
C VAL A 4 -7.11 -14.45 1.58
N HIS A 5 -6.27 -13.52 2.04
CA HIS A 5 -5.06 -13.15 1.32
C HIS A 5 -4.17 -14.39 1.29
N LYS A 6 -4.07 -15.02 0.11
CA LYS A 6 -3.13 -16.12 -0.13
C LYS A 6 -1.72 -15.65 0.29
N PRO A 7 -0.91 -16.49 0.95
CA PRO A 7 0.42 -16.11 1.41
C PRO A 7 1.33 -15.64 0.25
N ASP A 8 1.12 -16.16 -0.95
CA ASP A 8 1.84 -15.76 -2.18
C ASP A 8 1.54 -14.31 -2.60
N ASP A 9 0.31 -13.85 -2.36
CA ASP A 9 -0.15 -12.50 -2.66
C ASP A 9 0.47 -11.48 -1.70
N ILE A 10 0.60 -11.84 -0.42
CA ILE A 10 1.23 -11.00 0.62
C ILE A 10 2.72 -10.84 0.35
N LEU A 11 3.40 -11.91 -0.08
CA LEU A 11 4.83 -11.87 -0.46
C LEU A 11 5.06 -10.99 -1.69
N ASN A 12 4.23 -11.12 -2.72
CA ASN A 12 4.27 -10.25 -3.89
C ASN A 12 3.95 -8.80 -3.54
N LYS A 13 2.92 -8.56 -2.71
CA LYS A 13 2.60 -7.22 -2.20
C LYS A 13 3.75 -6.62 -1.43
N ARG A 14 4.34 -7.36 -0.48
CA ARG A 14 5.53 -6.89 0.25
C ARG A 14 6.67 -6.55 -0.68
N ARG A 15 6.95 -7.38 -1.68
CA ARG A 15 8.04 -7.12 -2.63
C ARG A 15 7.80 -5.88 -3.49
N ARG A 16 6.58 -5.68 -3.97
CA ARG A 16 6.18 -4.46 -4.72
C ARG A 16 6.23 -3.22 -3.84
N LEU A 17 5.74 -3.34 -2.61
CA LEU A 17 5.78 -2.29 -1.60
C LEU A 17 7.24 -1.97 -1.22
N ASP A 18 8.10 -2.97 -1.12
CA ASP A 18 9.54 -2.85 -0.85
C ASP A 18 10.24 -2.07 -1.96
N ILE A 19 9.95 -2.39 -3.24
CA ILE A 19 10.47 -1.67 -4.41
C ILE A 19 9.93 -0.23 -4.45
N ALA A 20 8.63 -0.03 -4.25
CA ALA A 20 7.99 1.28 -4.28
C ALA A 20 8.39 2.19 -3.09
N THR A 21 8.77 1.60 -1.96
CA THR A 21 9.25 2.29 -0.75
C THR A 21 10.76 2.25 -0.57
N ARG A 22 11.52 1.66 -1.50
CA ARG A 22 12.99 1.61 -1.43
C ARG A 22 13.62 3.00 -1.42
N ASP A 23 13.00 3.94 -2.12
CA ASP A 23 13.37 5.35 -2.18
C ASP A 23 12.73 6.20 -1.07
N LEU A 24 11.90 5.59 -0.22
CA LEU A 24 11.22 6.27 0.88
C LEU A 24 12.00 6.03 2.18
N ASN A 25 11.98 7.05 3.04
CA ASN A 25 12.56 6.92 4.38
C ASN A 25 11.89 5.75 5.13
N PRO A 26 12.64 5.03 5.99
CA PRO A 26 12.12 3.89 6.73
C PRO A 26 10.87 4.22 7.57
N GLY A 27 10.79 5.44 8.12
CA GLY A 27 9.59 5.90 8.83
C GLY A 27 8.36 6.05 7.93
N VAL A 28 8.55 6.46 6.67
CA VAL A 28 7.45 6.55 5.69
C VAL A 28 7.01 5.15 5.25
N ARG A 29 7.96 4.23 5.04
CA ARG A 29 7.64 2.82 4.74
C ARG A 29 6.71 2.22 5.79
N GLU A 30 7.03 2.36 7.08
CA GLU A 30 6.19 1.80 8.16
C GLU A 30 4.76 2.35 8.12
N LEU A 31 4.60 3.65 7.85
CA LEU A 31 3.28 4.26 7.72
C LEU A 31 2.50 3.70 6.53
N VAL A 32 3.15 3.54 5.37
CA VAL A 32 2.52 2.95 4.18
C VAL A 32 2.10 1.51 4.47
N VAL A 33 2.94 0.72 5.12
CA VAL A 33 2.60 -0.66 5.51
C VAL A 33 1.37 -0.69 6.41
N LYS A 34 1.33 0.16 7.46
CA LYS A 34 0.15 0.27 8.33
C LYS A 34 -1.14 0.63 7.57
N ILE A 35 -1.05 1.57 6.62
CA ILE A 35 -2.23 2.01 5.84
C ILE A 35 -2.70 0.90 4.90
N VAL A 36 -1.77 0.18 4.29
CA VAL A 36 -2.08 -0.97 3.41
C VAL A 36 -2.62 -2.15 4.22
N GLU A 37 -2.12 -2.41 5.43
CA GLU A 37 -2.66 -3.44 6.33
C GLU A 37 -4.05 -3.07 6.85
N SER A 38 -4.30 -1.79 7.11
CA SER A 38 -5.60 -1.25 7.53
C SER A 38 -6.35 -0.61 6.36
N TRP A 39 -6.23 -1.17 5.15
CA TRP A 39 -6.80 -0.56 3.94
C TRP A 39 -8.32 -0.45 4.05
N SER A 40 -8.80 0.80 4.06
CA SER A 40 -10.20 1.18 4.26
C SER A 40 -10.64 2.09 3.12
N GLY A 41 -10.40 1.64 1.88
CA GLY A 41 -10.81 2.30 0.64
C GLY A 41 -10.30 3.75 0.52
N SER A 42 -11.21 4.67 0.27
CA SER A 42 -10.91 6.10 0.01
C SER A 42 -10.09 6.78 1.11
N LYS A 43 -10.34 6.46 2.39
CA LYS A 43 -9.60 7.07 3.50
C LYS A 43 -8.13 6.67 3.49
N SER A 44 -7.85 5.38 3.30
CA SER A 44 -6.49 4.87 3.19
C SER A 44 -5.77 5.42 1.96
N MET A 45 -6.50 5.65 0.87
CA MET A 45 -5.91 6.29 -0.31
C MET A 45 -5.54 7.76 -0.05
N GLU A 46 -6.40 8.54 0.60
CA GLU A 46 -6.07 9.93 0.97
C GLU A 46 -4.85 10.02 1.91
N ASP A 47 -4.79 9.14 2.91
CA ASP A 47 -3.63 9.04 3.81
C ASP A 47 -2.36 8.66 3.04
N LEU A 48 -2.44 7.70 2.11
CA LEU A 48 -1.29 7.35 1.27
C LEU A 48 -0.85 8.53 0.40
N LYS A 49 -1.79 9.26 -0.21
CA LYS A 49 -1.50 10.46 -1.02
C LYS A 49 -0.79 11.54 -0.21
N ARG A 50 -1.16 11.74 1.06
CA ARG A 50 -0.53 12.73 1.95
C ARG A 50 0.92 12.37 2.30
N ILE A 51 1.23 11.08 2.38
CA ILE A 51 2.53 10.61 2.87
C ILE A 51 3.52 10.43 1.71
N VAL A 52 3.11 9.76 0.63
CA VAL A 52 4.00 9.43 -0.49
C VAL A 52 3.79 10.31 -1.72
N GLY A 53 2.76 11.15 -1.71
CA GLY A 53 2.33 11.96 -2.86
C GLY A 53 1.35 11.21 -3.76
N GLU A 54 0.52 11.96 -4.51
CA GLU A 54 -0.55 11.37 -5.32
C GLU A 54 -0.05 10.35 -6.35
N ASN A 55 1.06 10.65 -7.02
CA ASN A 55 1.58 9.80 -8.10
C ASN A 55 2.03 8.43 -7.57
N ARG A 56 2.78 8.42 -6.46
CA ARG A 56 3.20 7.17 -5.80
C ARG A 56 2.03 6.44 -5.17
N ALA A 57 1.08 7.15 -4.57
CA ALA A 57 -0.11 6.53 -3.98
C ALA A 57 -0.91 5.75 -5.03
N LYS A 58 -1.19 6.36 -6.19
CA LYS A 58 -1.85 5.69 -7.32
C LYS A 58 -1.03 4.50 -7.82
N GLN A 59 0.29 4.64 -7.91
CA GLN A 59 1.16 3.55 -8.34
C GLN A 59 1.12 2.37 -7.37
N ILE A 60 1.17 2.62 -6.07
CA ILE A 60 1.10 1.61 -5.00
C ILE A 60 -0.26 0.91 -5.00
N VAL A 61 -1.36 1.66 -5.11
CA VAL A 61 -2.72 1.10 -5.20
C VAL A 61 -2.85 0.17 -6.41
N ARG A 62 -2.34 0.60 -7.56
CA ARG A 62 -2.36 -0.18 -8.80
C ARG A 62 -1.47 -1.42 -8.73
N GLU A 63 -0.26 -1.30 -8.17
CA GLU A 63 0.68 -2.41 -7.94
C GLU A 63 0.12 -3.44 -6.96
N LEU A 64 -0.60 -2.99 -5.93
CA LEU A 64 -1.17 -3.86 -4.89
C LEU A 64 -2.57 -4.35 -5.24
N SER A 65 -3.12 -3.94 -6.40
CA SER A 65 -4.49 -4.22 -6.85
C SER A 65 -5.50 -4.03 -5.73
N LEU A 66 -5.34 -2.93 -4.98
CA LEU A 66 -6.23 -2.61 -3.86
C LEU A 66 -7.57 -2.13 -4.41
N PRO A 67 -8.69 -2.45 -3.74
CA PRO A 67 -9.99 -1.95 -4.14
C PRO A 67 -9.99 -0.43 -4.01
N GLU A 68 -10.15 0.23 -5.16
CA GLU A 68 -10.61 1.61 -5.29
C GLU A 68 -12.13 1.53 -5.17
N ASP A 69 -12.68 1.97 -4.04
CA ASP A 69 -14.13 1.97 -3.79
C ASP A 69 -14.87 2.86 -4.81
#